data_AF-A0AAV8XFU0-F1
#
_entry.id   AF-A0AAV8XFU0-F1
#
_cell.length_a   1.000
_cell.length_b   1.000
_cell.length_c   1.000
_cell.angle_alpha   90.00
_cell.angle_beta   90.00
_cell.angle_gamma   90.00
#
_symmetry.space_group_name_H-M   'P 1'
#
loop_
_entity.id
_entity.type
_entity.pdbx_description
1 polymer ?
#
loop_
_entity_poly.entity_id
_entity_poly.type
_entity_poly.pdbx_seq_one_letter_code
_entity_poly.pdbx_strand_id
1 'polypeptide(L)'
;MEMLQKFLTDKLDELPLTYRTRMFFQQYGCPGHHAIIVRNWLNSEFNEHWIGRDGPILWSPRSPDLTILDFYLWGRLKARIEICAEKGGALFE
;
A
#
# COMPACT_ATOMS: atom_id res chain seq x y z
N MET A 1 6.23 -12.78 -0.18
CA MET A 1 7.53 -12.08 -0.16
C MET A 1 7.92 -11.53 -1.53
N GLU A 2 7.69 -12.24 -2.63
CA GLU A 2 8.09 -11.78 -3.98
C GLU A 2 7.59 -10.37 -4.36
N MET A 3 6.33 -10.05 -4.08
CA MET A 3 5.79 -8.70 -4.34
C MET A 3 6.56 -7.60 -3.59
N LEU A 4 6.93 -7.83 -2.33
CA LEU A 4 7.66 -6.83 -1.54
C LEU A 4 9.13 -6.74 -1.96
N GLN A 5 9.79 -7.89 -2.16
CA GLN A 5 11.24 -7.91 -2.38
C GLN A 5 11.65 -7.59 -3.81
N LYS A 6 10.82 -7.93 -4.80
CA LYS A 6 11.11 -7.64 -6.21
C LYS A 6 10.40 -6.37 -6.61
N PHE A 7 9.07 -6.40 -6.64
CA PHE A 7 8.30 -5.31 -7.21
C PHE A 7 8.40 -4.00 -6.41
N LEU A 8 8.22 -4.06 -5.08
CA LEU A 8 8.26 -2.84 -4.27
C LEU A 8 9.68 -2.25 -4.20
N THR A 9 10.71 -3.05 -3.93
CA THR A 9 12.10 -2.56 -3.89
C THR A 9 12.52 -1.91 -5.21
N ASP A 10 12.23 -2.55 -6.36
CA ASP A 10 12.54 -1.98 -7.67
C ASP A 10 11.88 -0.60 -7.86
N LYS A 11 10.65 -0.42 -7.37
CA LYS A 11 9.93 0.86 -7.44
C LYS A 11 10.48 1.91 -6.47
N LEU A 12 10.97 1.49 -5.30
CA LEU A 12 11.62 2.39 -4.36
C LEU A 12 12.97 2.88 -4.89
N ASP A 13 13.67 2.08 -5.69
CA ASP A 13 14.93 2.47 -6.33
C ASP A 13 14.79 3.64 -7.30
N GLU A 14 13.60 3.82 -7.90
CA GLU A 14 13.27 4.95 -8.76
C GLU A 14 13.16 6.29 -7.96
N LEU A 15 13.06 6.23 -6.63
CA LEU A 15 12.93 7.42 -5.78
C LEU A 15 14.30 7.93 -5.29
N PRO A 16 14.46 9.27 -5.19
CA PRO A 16 15.63 9.85 -4.53
C PRO A 16 15.85 9.27 -3.13
N LEU A 17 17.11 9.03 -2.78
CA LEU A 17 17.51 8.43 -1.50
C LEU A 17 16.98 9.20 -0.27
N THR A 18 16.82 10.52 -0.39
CA THR A 18 16.26 11.38 0.67
C THR A 18 14.82 11.02 1.03
N TYR A 19 14.02 10.56 0.06
CA TYR A 19 12.66 10.06 0.34
C TYR A 19 12.70 8.67 0.95
N ARG A 20 13.52 7.75 0.40
CA ARG A 20 13.65 6.37 0.90
C ARG A 20 14.06 6.30 2.37
N THR A 21 14.99 7.15 2.79
CA THR A 21 15.49 7.16 4.16
C THR A 21 14.56 7.81 5.18
N ARG A 22 13.50 8.50 4.72
CA ARG A 22 12.58 9.27 5.58
C ARG A 22 11.12 8.86 5.45
N MET A 23 10.79 7.94 4.56
CA MET A 23 9.42 7.52 4.32
C MET A 23 8.92 6.56 5.41
N PHE A 24 7.62 6.63 5.66
CA PHE A 24 6.92 5.63 6.45
C PHE A 24 6.14 4.70 5.54
N PHE A 25 6.30 3.39 5.72
CA PHE A 25 5.48 2.41 5.02
C PHE A 25 4.23 2.11 5.84
N GLN A 26 3.05 2.12 5.23
CA GLN A 26 1.81 1.76 5.90
C GLN A 26 1.21 0.51 5.26
N GLN A 27 0.89 -0.50 6.07
CA GLN A 27 0.13 -1.67 5.62
C GLN A 27 -1.04 -1.99 6.55
N TYR A 28 -2.14 -2.44 5.94
CA TYR A 28 -3.30 -2.92 6.69
C TYR A 28 -3.01 -4.28 7.35
N GLY A 29 -3.64 -4.52 8.50
CA GLY A 29 -3.50 -5.75 9.30
C GLY A 29 -4.17 -7.00 8.71
N CYS A 30 -4.18 -7.17 7.39
CA CYS A 30 -4.63 -8.39 6.72
C CYS A 30 -3.76 -9.59 7.20
N PRO A 31 -4.33 -10.78 7.46
CA PRO A 31 -3.55 -11.92 7.97
C PRO A 31 -2.32 -12.27 7.12
N GLY A 32 -2.39 -12.12 5.79
CA GLY A 32 -1.25 -12.36 4.89
C GLY A 32 -0.07 -11.40 5.08
N HIS A 33 -0.32 -10.21 5.66
CA HIS A 33 0.68 -9.16 5.88
C HIS A 33 1.31 -9.23 7.28
N HIS A 34 0.80 -10.12 8.15
CA HIS A 34 1.21 -10.19 9.56
C HIS A 34 2.30 -11.25 9.84
N ALA A 35 2.74 -11.99 8.81
CA ALA A 35 3.77 -13.01 8.97
C ALA A 35 5.08 -12.41 9.52
N ILE A 36 5.78 -13.16 10.38
CA ILE A 36 7.07 -12.73 10.98
C ILE A 36 8.08 -12.32 9.89
N ILE A 37 8.16 -13.10 8.81
CA ILE A 37 9.07 -12.82 7.69
C ILE A 37 8.80 -11.46 7.03
N VAL A 38 7.53 -11.04 6.95
CA VAL A 38 7.15 -9.72 6.42
C VAL A 38 7.61 -8.62 7.38
N ARG A 39 7.35 -8.79 8.69
CA ARG A 39 7.72 -7.81 9.72
C ARG A 39 9.24 -7.61 9.82
N ASN A 40 10.01 -8.69 9.81
CA ASN A 40 11.46 -8.62 9.84
C ASN A 40 12.02 -7.91 8.61
N TRP A 41 11.43 -8.18 7.44
CA TRP A 41 11.81 -7.49 6.21
C TRP A 41 11.47 -5.99 6.28
N LEU A 42 10.28 -5.63 6.75
CA LEU A 42 9.88 -4.22 6.90
C LEU A 42 10.74 -3.44 7.91
N ASN A 43 11.14 -4.08 9.02
CA ASN A 43 12.07 -3.48 9.97
C ASN A 43 13.40 -3.13 9.32
N SER A 44 13.94 -4.05 8.50
CA SER A 44 15.21 -3.86 7.79
C SER A 44 15.09 -2.83 6.67
N GLU A 45 14.03 -2.88 5.88
CA GLU A 45 13.88 -2.06 4.67
C GLU A 45 13.55 -0.60 5.02
N PHE A 46 12.72 -0.38 6.04
CA PHE A 46 12.22 0.95 6.42
C PHE A 46 12.86 1.48 7.71
N ASN A 47 13.90 0.84 8.25
CA ASN A 47 14.54 1.23 9.52
C ASN A 47 13.51 1.43 10.65
N GLU A 48 12.59 0.47 10.81
CA GLU A 48 11.47 0.53 11.76
C GLU A 48 10.43 1.66 11.51
N HIS A 49 10.54 2.43 10.42
CA HIS A 49 9.55 3.44 10.02
C HIS A 49 8.39 2.80 9.25
N TRP A 50 7.63 1.93 9.89
CA TRP A 50 6.41 1.39 9.29
C TRP A 50 5.26 1.22 10.28
N ILE A 51 4.06 1.34 9.73
CA ILE A 51 2.79 1.40 10.42
C ILE A 51 1.98 0.14 10.07
N GLY A 52 1.56 -0.61 11.09
CA GLY A 52 0.74 -1.79 10.88
C GLY A 52 0.52 -2.60 12.16
N ARG A 53 -0.09 -3.77 12.01
CA ARG A 53 -0.34 -4.68 13.13
C ARG A 53 0.98 -5.27 13.64
N ASP A 54 1.26 -5.09 14.92
CA ASP A 54 2.48 -5.54 15.61
C ASP A 54 3.77 -5.03 14.96
N GLY A 55 3.70 -3.83 14.38
CA GLY A 55 4.85 -3.07 13.91
C GLY A 55 5.33 -2.04 14.94
N PRO A 56 6.43 -1.34 14.65
CA PRO A 56 6.99 -0.30 15.51
C PRO A 56 5.99 0.83 15.80
N ILE A 57 5.17 1.17 14.80
CA ILE A 57 4.03 2.06 14.96
C ILE A 57 2.74 1.25 14.83
N LEU A 58 2.05 1.10 15.96
CA LEU A 58 0.81 0.35 16.04
C LEU A 58 -0.31 1.03 15.25
N TRP A 59 -1.03 0.23 14.46
CA TRP A 59 -2.24 0.65 13.76
C TRP A 59 -3.46 -0.09 14.30
N SER A 60 -4.57 0.63 14.48
CA SER A 60 -5.81 0.05 14.97
C SER A 60 -6.33 -1.03 14.01
N PRO A 61 -6.77 -2.20 14.53
CA PRO A 61 -7.45 -3.19 13.72
C PRO A 61 -8.75 -2.61 13.13
N ARG A 62 -9.01 -2.86 11.84
CA ARG A 62 -10.28 -2.52 11.18
C ARG A 62 -10.60 -1.02 11.07
N SER A 63 -9.59 -0.23 10.68
CA SER A 63 -9.78 1.18 10.32
C SER A 63 -9.53 1.45 8.82
N PRO A 64 -10.41 0.98 7.92
CA PRO A 64 -10.34 1.28 6.48
C PRO A 64 -10.60 2.77 6.17
N ASP A 65 -11.21 3.50 7.10
CA ASP A 65 -11.37 4.94 7.08
C ASP A 65 -10.04 5.70 7.24
N LEU A 66 -9.03 5.06 7.83
CA LEU A 66 -7.74 5.67 8.11
C LEU A 66 -6.66 5.29 7.07
N THR A 67 -6.94 4.37 6.15
CA THR A 67 -6.06 4.05 5.03
C THR A 67 -6.47 4.89 3.82
N ILE A 68 -5.59 5.81 3.38
CA ILE A 68 -5.88 6.71 2.22
C ILE A 68 -6.28 5.90 0.97
N LEU A 69 -5.70 4.70 0.81
CA LEU A 69 -6.02 3.80 -0.29
C LEU A 69 -7.49 3.34 -0.26
N ASP A 70 -7.98 2.89 0.90
CA ASP A 70 -9.36 2.40 1.05
C ASP A 70 -10.37 3.55 1.14
N PHE A 71 -10.03 4.61 1.87
CA PHE A 71 -10.89 5.78 2.02
C PHE A 71 -11.09 6.57 0.70
N TYR A 72 -10.03 6.73 -0.10
CA TYR A 72 -10.06 7.62 -1.26
C TYR A 72 -9.75 6.92 -2.59
N LEU A 73 -8.60 6.23 -2.69
CA LEU A 73 -8.10 5.77 -3.99
C LEU A 73 -9.02 4.73 -4.65
N TRP A 74 -9.39 3.68 -3.92
CA TRP A 74 -10.17 2.58 -4.51
C TRP A 74 -11.56 3.02 -4.96
N GLY A 75 -12.23 3.89 -4.20
CA GLY A 75 -13.51 4.48 -4.60
C GLY A 75 -13.40 5.33 -5.86
N ARG A 76 -12.36 6.18 -5.95
CA ARG A 76 -12.09 7.01 -7.15
C ARG A 76 -11.74 6.17 -8.38
N LEU A 77 -10.93 5.13 -8.20
CA LEU A 77 -10.52 4.25 -9.29
C LEU A 77 -11.72 3.49 -9.85
N LYS A 78 -12.57 2.94 -8.96
CA LYS A 78 -13.81 2.26 -9.36
C LYS A 78 -14.73 3.20 -10.16
N ALA A 79 -14.98 4.40 -9.66
CA ALA A 79 -15.80 5.39 -10.36
C ALA A 79 -15.21 5.76 -11.75
N ARG A 80 -13.88 5.84 -11.89
CA ARG A 80 -13.24 6.08 -13.18
C ARG A 80 -13.44 4.92 -14.16
N ILE A 81 -13.32 3.68 -13.69
CA ILE A 81 -13.53 2.49 -14.51
C ILE A 81 -14.99 2.42 -14.97
N GLU A 82 -15.94 2.69 -14.08
CA GLU A 82 -17.38 2.71 -14.39
C GLU A 82 -17.71 3.78 -15.45
N ILE A 83 -17.24 5.02 -15.28
CA ILE A 83 -17.43 6.09 -16.27
C ILE A 83 -16.82 5.72 -17.63
N CYS A 84 -15.62 5.12 -17.65
CA CYS A 84 -15.00 4.70 -18.89
C CYS A 84 -15.75 3.53 -19.56
N ALA A 85 -16.33 2.62 -18.78
CA ALA A 85 -17.16 1.54 -19.30
C ALA A 85 -18.48 2.06 -19.91
N GLU A 86 -19.14 3.02 -19.23
CA GLU A 86 -20.36 3.68 -19.74
C GLU A 86 -20.08 4.48 -21.02
N LYS A 87 -18.99 5.25 -21.04
CA LYS A 87 -18.57 6.01 -22.22
C LYS A 87 -18.10 5.12 -23.36
N GLY A 88 -17.50 3.97 -23.04
CA GLY A 88 -17.17 2.94 -24.02
C GLY A 88 -18.43 2.36 -24.66
N GLY A 89 -19.47 2.06 -23.87
CA GLY A 89 -20.76 1.58 -24.38
C GLY A 89 -21.47 2.61 -25.27
N ALA A 90 -21.43 3.90 -24.92
CA ALA A 90 -22.04 4.98 -25.69
C ALA A 90 -21.28 5.37 -26.98
N LEU A 91 -20.11 4.76 -27.27
CA LEU A 91 -19.36 4.96 -28.51
C LEU A 91 -19.53 3.79 -29.50
N PHE A 92 -20.28 2.75 -29.12
CA PHE A 92 -20.57 1.57 -29.96
C PHE A 92 -22.09 1.33 -30.18
N GLU A 93 -22.95 2.29 -29.81
CA GLU A 93 -24.32 2.45 -30.33
C GLU A 93 -24.39 3.69 -31.23
#